data_AF-A0A1A5Y9P0-F1
#
_entry.id   AF-A0A1A5Y9P0-F1
#
_cell.length_a   1.000
_cell.length_b   1.000
_cell.length_c   1.000
_cell.angle_alpha   90.00
_cell.angle_beta   90.00
_cell.angle_gamma   90.00
#
_symmetry.space_group_name_H-M   'P 1'
#
loop_
_entity.id
_entity.type
_entity.pdbx_description
1 polymer ?
#
loop_
_entity_poly.entity_id
_entity_poly.type
_entity_poly.pdbx_seq_one_letter_code
_entity_poly.pdbx_strand_id
1 'polypeptide(L)'
;MRWIPAAGSKRWWSIALLSTLLTSGALWLIRFGINGQTLTSVHMLRFALLGAVISLVFSLAGWLGARWIWLFSNAGLIAGLIAMSAYTAEQTGWEDLAGFLTFMLFTICGFAAGSVVQIVAFFVSKARSK
;
A
#
# COMPACT_ATOMS: atom_id res chain seq x y z
N MET A 1 -18.98 7.96 6.90
CA MET A 1 -17.74 7.17 7.16
C MET A 1 -17.39 7.24 8.64
N ARG A 2 -18.02 6.43 9.50
CA ARG A 2 -17.86 6.49 10.96
C ARG A 2 -16.66 5.66 11.46
N TRP A 3 -15.98 4.94 10.56
CA TRP A 3 -14.90 3.98 10.88
C TRP A 3 -13.48 4.50 10.62
N ILE A 4 -13.31 5.50 9.74
CA ILE A 4 -11.99 6.10 9.47
C ILE A 4 -11.68 7.09 10.60
N PRO A 5 -10.50 7.01 11.25
CA PRO A 5 -10.15 7.93 12.33
C PRO A 5 -10.19 9.40 11.90
N ALA A 6 -10.42 10.29 12.88
CA ALA A 6 -10.30 11.73 12.66
C ALA A 6 -8.87 12.11 12.25
N ALA A 7 -8.73 13.20 11.50
CA ALA A 7 -7.42 13.78 11.20
C ALA A 7 -6.69 14.13 12.52
N GLY A 8 -5.37 13.96 12.57
CA GLY A 8 -4.57 14.19 13.78
C GLY A 8 -4.67 13.07 14.84
N SER A 9 -5.56 12.09 14.70
CA SER A 9 -5.76 11.06 15.72
C SER A 9 -4.55 10.12 15.87
N LYS A 10 -4.16 9.81 17.13
CA LYS A 10 -3.11 8.82 17.43
C LYS A 10 -3.41 7.43 16.87
N ARG A 11 -4.68 7.11 16.59
CA ARG A 11 -5.10 5.83 15.99
C ARG A 11 -4.46 5.57 14.62
N TRP A 12 -4.09 6.62 13.87
CA TRP A 12 -3.38 6.47 12.61
C TRP A 12 -2.00 5.82 12.76
N TRP A 13 -1.32 6.01 13.89
CA TRP A 13 -0.06 5.32 14.17
C TRP A 13 -0.26 3.84 14.46
N SER A 14 -1.35 3.49 15.14
CA SER A 14 -1.74 2.08 15.32
C SER A 14 -2.09 1.42 13.99
N ILE A 15 -2.78 2.14 13.09
CA ILE A 15 -3.05 1.67 11.73
C ILE A 15 -1.74 1.52 10.96
N ALA A 16 -0.83 2.49 11.03
CA ALA A 16 0.47 2.41 10.36
C ALA A 16 1.28 1.19 10.80
N LEU A 17 1.32 0.93 12.11
CA LEU A 17 1.99 -0.25 12.67
C LEU A 17 1.34 -1.55 12.18
N LEU A 18 0.00 -1.64 12.26
CA LEU A 18 -0.74 -2.82 11.81
C LEU A 18 -0.56 -3.06 10.30
N SER A 19 -0.71 -2.02 9.49
CA SER A 19 -0.48 -2.06 8.04
C SER A 19 0.95 -2.45 7.71
N THR A 20 1.93 -2.00 8.49
CA THR A 20 3.34 -2.40 8.32
C THR A 20 3.50 -3.90 8.50
N LEU A 21 2.97 -4.45 9.61
CA LEU A 21 3.05 -5.88 9.89
C LEU A 21 2.33 -6.71 8.82
N LEU A 22 1.12 -6.29 8.43
CA LEU A 22 0.34 -6.99 7.40
C LEU A 22 1.02 -6.95 6.03
N THR A 23 1.49 -5.78 5.60
CA THR A 23 2.14 -5.61 4.29
C THR A 23 3.46 -6.37 4.24
N SER A 24 4.26 -6.29 5.30
CA SER A 24 5.53 -7.02 5.40
C SER A 24 5.29 -8.53 5.41
N GLY A 25 4.31 -9.00 6.20
CA GLY A 25 3.92 -10.40 6.23
C GLY A 25 3.45 -10.92 4.87
N ALA A 26 2.66 -10.12 4.13
CA ALA A 26 2.22 -10.45 2.78
C ALA A 26 3.39 -10.53 1.80
N LEU A 27 4.32 -9.55 1.83
CA LEU A 27 5.51 -9.56 0.99
C LEU A 27 6.39 -10.80 1.28
N TRP A 28 6.57 -11.15 2.55
CA TRP A 28 7.30 -12.35 2.95
C TRP A 28 6.61 -13.63 2.48
N LEU A 29 5.29 -13.73 2.62
CA LEU A 29 4.52 -14.88 2.17
C LEU A 29 4.66 -15.07 0.65
N ILE A 30 4.56 -13.98 -0.12
CA ILE A 30 4.71 -14.05 -1.57
C ILE A 30 6.15 -14.42 -1.93
N ARG A 31 7.15 -13.73 -1.38
CA ARG A 31 8.55 -13.92 -1.80
C ARG A 31 9.16 -15.24 -1.32
N PHE A 32 8.96 -15.60 -0.06
CA PHE A 32 9.57 -16.80 0.52
C PHE A 32 8.65 -18.01 0.47
N GLY A 33 7.33 -17.81 0.55
CA GLY A 33 6.35 -18.90 0.51
C GLY A 33 5.97 -19.32 -0.90
N ILE A 34 5.53 -18.37 -1.72
CA ILE A 34 5.02 -18.65 -3.08
C ILE A 34 6.17 -18.76 -4.08
N ASN A 35 7.09 -17.78 -4.09
CA ASN A 35 8.16 -17.72 -5.09
C ASN A 35 9.38 -18.59 -4.72
N GLY A 36 9.37 -19.22 -3.54
CA GLY A 36 10.44 -20.11 -3.09
C GLY A 36 11.81 -19.45 -2.92
N GLN A 37 11.89 -18.12 -2.78
CA GLN A 37 13.16 -17.45 -2.54
C GLN A 37 13.80 -17.93 -1.24
N THR A 38 15.13 -18.00 -1.21
CA THR A 38 15.87 -18.37 0.00
C THR A 38 15.60 -17.37 1.11
N LEU A 39 15.05 -17.84 2.21
CA LEU A 39 14.79 -17.03 3.39
C LEU A 39 16.12 -16.61 4.02
N THR A 40 16.39 -15.31 3.98
CA THR A 40 17.59 -14.70 4.58
C THR A 40 17.19 -13.45 5.34
N SER A 41 17.85 -13.20 6.47
CA SER A 41 17.52 -12.08 7.37
C SER A 41 17.60 -10.72 6.68
N VAL A 42 18.54 -10.55 5.74
CA VAL A 42 18.71 -9.31 4.96
C VAL A 42 17.50 -9.04 4.07
N HIS A 43 16.99 -10.05 3.36
CA HIS A 43 15.81 -9.89 2.51
C HIS A 43 14.55 -9.67 3.32
N MET A 44 14.39 -10.38 4.46
CA MET A 44 13.27 -10.15 5.38
C MET A 44 13.23 -8.70 5.86
N LEU A 45 14.37 -8.17 6.32
CA LEU A 45 14.48 -6.78 6.78
C LEU A 45 14.16 -5.79 5.65
N ARG A 46 14.66 -6.01 4.42
CA ARG A 46 14.37 -5.14 3.27
C ARG A 46 12.88 -5.06 2.96
N PHE A 47 12.20 -6.20 2.92
CA PHE A 47 10.75 -6.22 2.68
C PHE A 47 9.95 -5.65 3.86
N ALA A 48 10.43 -5.81 5.09
CA ALA A 48 9.81 -5.16 6.25
C ALA A 48 9.95 -3.64 6.21
N LEU A 49 11.13 -3.14 5.83
CA LEU A 49 11.35 -1.70 5.65
C LEU A 49 10.50 -1.14 4.52
N LEU A 50 10.37 -1.87 3.40
CA LEU A 50 9.49 -1.47 2.30
C LEU A 50 8.02 -1.40 2.76
N GLY A 51 7.53 -2.44 3.44
CA GLY A 51 6.18 -2.46 4.01
C GLY A 51 5.96 -1.32 5.01
N ALA A 52 6.96 -1.00 5.83
CA ALA A 52 6.92 0.10 6.78
C ALA A 52 6.83 1.46 6.08
N VAL A 53 7.68 1.72 5.08
CA VAL A 53 7.69 2.98 4.33
C VAL A 53 6.34 3.20 3.66
N ILE A 54 5.81 2.20 2.94
CA ILE A 54 4.52 2.29 2.26
C ILE A 54 3.38 2.56 3.27
N SER A 55 3.34 1.78 4.35
CA SER A 55 2.29 1.89 5.37
C SER A 55 2.32 3.23 6.09
N LEU A 56 3.52 3.75 6.37
CA LEU A 56 3.73 5.07 6.97
C LEU A 56 3.26 6.18 6.03
N VAL A 57 3.64 6.15 4.74
CA VAL A 57 3.24 7.16 3.77
C VAL A 57 1.72 7.22 3.66
N PHE A 58 1.04 6.07 3.54
CA PHE A 58 -0.41 6.04 3.41
C PHE A 58 -1.10 6.49 4.70
N SER A 59 -0.64 6.01 5.85
CA SER A 59 -1.23 6.37 7.14
C SER A 59 -0.96 7.82 7.50
N LEU A 60 0.17 8.40 7.08
CA LEU A 60 0.48 9.82 7.21
C LEU A 60 -0.49 10.66 6.38
N ALA A 61 -0.78 10.26 5.14
CA ALA A 61 -1.80 10.93 4.32
C ALA A 61 -3.18 10.90 5.02
N GLY A 62 -3.55 9.75 5.60
CA GLY A 62 -4.75 9.62 6.43
C GLY A 62 -4.74 10.53 7.67
N TRP A 63 -3.61 10.62 8.36
CA TRP A 63 -3.42 11.47 9.54
C TRP A 63 -3.57 12.96 9.20
N LEU A 64 -3.09 13.38 8.03
CA LEU A 64 -3.29 14.74 7.47
C LEU A 64 -4.74 15.00 7.01
N GLY A 65 -5.62 14.00 7.10
CA GLY A 65 -7.04 14.12 6.74
C GLY A 65 -7.37 13.75 5.30
N ALA A 66 -6.40 13.30 4.51
CA ALA A 66 -6.59 12.84 3.14
C ALA A 66 -7.12 11.40 3.10
N ARG A 67 -8.35 11.21 3.56
CA ARG A 67 -8.99 9.89 3.73
C ARG A 67 -9.14 9.11 2.43
N TRP A 68 -9.38 9.81 1.32
CA TRP A 68 -9.50 9.16 0.01
C TRP A 68 -8.14 8.66 -0.49
N ILE A 69 -7.07 9.43 -0.26
CA ILE A 69 -5.71 8.97 -0.57
C ILE A 69 -5.43 7.67 0.18
N TRP A 70 -5.68 7.63 1.50
CA TRP A 70 -5.46 6.42 2.28
C TRP A 70 -6.27 5.23 1.75
N LEU A 71 -7.57 5.41 1.46
CA LEU A 71 -8.43 4.32 1.02
C LEU A 71 -7.99 3.72 -0.33
N PHE A 72 -7.80 4.57 -1.34
CA PHE A 72 -7.41 4.12 -2.68
C PHE A 72 -5.98 3.59 -2.72
N SER A 73 -5.07 4.14 -1.90
CA SER A 73 -3.70 3.63 -1.78
C SER A 73 -3.67 2.22 -1.20
N ASN A 74 -4.48 1.94 -0.17
CA ASN A 74 -4.59 0.58 0.39
C ASN A 74 -5.26 -0.38 -0.60
N ALA A 75 -6.26 0.07 -1.36
CA ALA A 75 -6.87 -0.75 -2.41
C ALA A 75 -5.85 -1.10 -3.52
N GLY A 76 -5.07 -0.11 -3.98
CA GLY A 76 -3.99 -0.34 -4.95
C GLY A 76 -2.88 -1.24 -4.41
N LEU A 77 -2.53 -1.12 -3.13
CA LEU A 77 -1.57 -1.99 -2.46
C LEU A 77 -2.04 -3.45 -2.45
N ILE A 78 -3.29 -3.69 -2.05
CA ILE A 78 -3.87 -5.04 -2.03
C ILE A 78 -3.91 -5.62 -3.45
N ALA A 79 -4.39 -4.83 -4.43
CA ALA A 79 -4.41 -5.25 -5.82
C ALA A 79 -2.99 -5.56 -6.35
N GLY A 80 -2.00 -4.74 -5.99
CA GLY A 80 -0.60 -4.94 -6.36
C GLY A 80 0.01 -6.20 -5.75
N LEU A 81 -0.29 -6.50 -4.48
CA LEU A 81 0.16 -7.73 -3.82
C LEU A 81 -0.44 -8.97 -4.50
N ILE A 82 -1.74 -8.92 -4.82
CA ILE A 82 -2.42 -10.00 -5.56
C ILE A 82 -1.79 -10.17 -6.95
N ALA A 83 -1.62 -9.08 -7.69
CA ALA A 83 -1.02 -9.12 -9.03
C ALA A 83 0.40 -9.70 -8.98
N MET A 84 1.23 -9.25 -8.04
CA MET A 84 2.59 -9.78 -7.87
C MET A 84 2.62 -11.29 -7.61
N SER A 85 1.66 -11.81 -6.82
CA SER A 85 1.56 -13.25 -6.60
C SER A 85 1.17 -14.04 -7.86
N ALA A 86 0.40 -13.42 -8.77
CA ALA A 86 -0.03 -14.07 -10.02
C ALA A 86 1.04 -14.05 -11.12
N TYR A 87 1.83 -12.98 -11.21
CA TYR A 87 2.84 -12.78 -12.26
C TYR A 87 4.19 -13.48 -12.00
N THR A 88 4.33 -14.24 -10.90
CA THR A 88 5.58 -14.94 -10.57
C THR A 88 5.57 -16.44 -10.88
N ALA A 89 4.71 -16.92 -11.79
CA ALA A 89 4.46 -18.35 -12.02
C ALA A 89 5.08 -18.95 -13.32
N GLU A 90 5.49 -18.14 -14.29
CA GLU A 90 6.04 -18.45 -15.61
C GLU A 90 7.59 -18.33 -15.73
N GLN A 91 8.30 -19.40 -15.36
CA GLN A 91 9.77 -19.53 -15.18
C GLN A 91 10.71 -19.00 -16.30
N THR A 92 10.77 -17.69 -16.50
CA THR A 92 11.60 -17.03 -17.54
C THR A 92 12.74 -16.18 -16.95
N GLY A 93 12.90 -16.18 -15.63
CA GLY A 93 13.95 -15.45 -14.90
C GLY A 93 13.66 -13.96 -14.65
N TRP A 94 12.77 -13.35 -15.42
CA TRP A 94 12.36 -11.94 -15.28
C TRP A 94 11.15 -11.71 -14.38
N GLU A 95 10.51 -12.79 -13.97
CA GLU A 95 9.25 -12.78 -13.26
C GLU A 95 9.28 -12.06 -11.93
N ASP A 96 10.37 -12.25 -11.17
CA ASP A 96 10.49 -11.66 -9.85
C ASP A 96 10.50 -10.12 -9.94
N LEU A 97 11.12 -9.61 -11.01
CA LEU A 97 11.14 -8.20 -11.39
C LEU A 97 9.78 -7.76 -11.93
N ALA A 98 9.18 -8.51 -12.86
CA ALA A 98 7.88 -8.19 -13.45
C ALA A 98 6.78 -8.13 -12.39
N GLY A 99 6.73 -9.10 -11.48
CA GLY A 99 5.84 -9.12 -10.34
C GLY A 99 6.08 -7.94 -9.39
N PHE A 100 7.35 -7.60 -9.12
CA PHE A 100 7.67 -6.41 -8.30
C PHE A 100 7.22 -5.10 -8.94
N LEU A 101 7.51 -4.91 -10.23
CA LEU A 101 7.15 -3.72 -10.98
C LEU A 101 5.63 -3.59 -11.07
N THR A 102 4.92 -4.70 -11.27
CA THR A 102 3.46 -4.74 -11.26
C THR A 102 2.91 -4.35 -9.88
N PHE A 103 3.45 -4.89 -8.80
CA PHE A 103 3.10 -4.47 -7.44
C PHE A 103 3.28 -2.96 -7.25
N MET A 104 4.43 -2.42 -7.64
CA MET A 104 4.71 -0.98 -7.52
C MET A 104 3.73 -0.16 -8.37
N LEU A 105 3.45 -0.58 -9.60
CA LEU A 105 2.54 0.10 -10.52
C LEU A 105 1.13 0.19 -9.94
N PHE A 106 0.56 -0.92 -9.48
CA PHE A 106 -0.78 -0.91 -8.86
C PHE A 106 -0.82 -0.07 -7.59
N THR A 107 0.23 -0.13 -6.77
CA THR A 107 0.35 0.68 -5.56
C THR A 107 0.38 2.18 -5.88
N ILE A 108 1.17 2.58 -6.88
CA ILE A 108 1.27 3.97 -7.36
C ILE A 108 -0.06 4.42 -8.00
N CYS A 109 -0.70 3.58 -8.82
CA CYS A 109 -2.00 3.89 -9.41
C CYS A 109 -3.08 4.10 -8.34
N GLY A 110 -3.10 3.28 -7.29
CA GLY A 110 -3.99 3.49 -6.15
C GLY A 110 -3.75 4.82 -5.45
N PHE A 111 -2.49 5.18 -5.20
CA PHE A 111 -2.13 6.46 -4.61
C PHE A 111 -2.52 7.65 -5.51
N ALA A 112 -2.25 7.56 -6.81
CA ALA A 112 -2.59 8.58 -7.79
C ALA A 112 -4.11 8.76 -7.91
N ALA A 113 -4.87 7.67 -8.02
CA ALA A 113 -6.33 7.69 -8.04
C ALA A 113 -6.89 8.33 -6.75
N GLY A 114 -6.34 7.95 -5.60
CA GLY A 114 -6.70 8.54 -4.31
C GLY A 114 -6.45 10.04 -4.27
N SER A 115 -5.33 10.50 -4.83
CA SER A 115 -4.99 11.92 -4.92
C SER A 115 -5.97 12.69 -5.81
N VAL A 116 -6.29 12.14 -6.99
CA VAL A 116 -7.29 12.74 -7.90
C VAL A 116 -8.66 12.85 -7.21
N VAL A 117 -9.14 11.77 -6.58
CA VAL A 117 -10.43 11.77 -5.88
C VAL A 117 -10.43 12.77 -4.72
N GLN A 118 -9.34 12.84 -3.95
CA GLN A 118 -9.20 13.79 -2.84
C GLN A 118 -9.25 15.24 -3.32
N ILE A 119 -8.57 15.56 -4.43
CA ILE A 119 -8.57 16.90 -5.04
C ILE A 119 -9.96 17.26 -5.53
N VAL A 120 -10.63 16.37 -6.27
CA VAL A 120 -12.00 16.59 -6.77
C VAL A 120 -12.97 16.82 -5.61
N ALA A 121 -12.90 15.97 -4.57
CA ALA A 121 -13.75 16.10 -3.39
C ALA A 121 -13.57 17.44 -2.66
N PHE A 122 -12.34 17.96 -2.61
CA PHE A 122 -12.03 19.26 -2.03
C PHE A 122 -12.66 20.42 -2.84
N PHE A 123 -12.57 20.39 -4.17
CA PHE A 123 -13.17 21.43 -5.00
C PHE A 123 -14.70 21.39 -4.94
N VAL A 124 -15.30 20.19 -4.95
CA VAL A 124 -16.76 20.03 -4.85
C VAL A 124 -17.30 20.53 -3.50
N SER A 125 -16.60 20.24 -2.39
CA SER A 125 -17.03 20.72 -1.06
C SER A 125 -16.93 22.23 -0.95
N LYS A 126 -15.87 22.84 -1.50
CA LYS A 126 -15.69 24.30 -1.54
C LYS A 126 -16.76 24.98 -2.38
N ALA A 127 -17.17 24.39 -3.51
CA ALA A 127 -18.22 24.92 -4.37
C ALA A 127 -19.61 24.91 -3.71
N ARG A 128 -19.91 23.94 -2.84
CA ARG A 128 -21.18 23.86 -2.09
C ARG A 128 -21.25 24.73 -0.85
N SER A 129 -20.10 25.25 -0.39
CA SER A 129 -20.02 26.13 0.78
C SER A 129 -20.15 27.62 0.44
N LYS A 130 -20.21 27.95 -0.84
CA LYS A 130 -20.59 29.28 -1.34
C LYS A 130 -22.05 29.26 -1.75
#